data_AF-E6QRK6-F1
#
_entry.id   AF-E6QRK6-F1
#
_cell.length_a   1.000
_cell.length_b   1.000
_cell.length_c   1.000
_cell.angle_alpha   90.00
_cell.angle_beta   90.00
_cell.angle_gamma   90.00
#
_symmetry.space_group_name_H-M   'P 1'
#
loop_
_entity.id
_entity.type
_entity.pdbx_description
1 polymer ?
#
loop_
_entity_poly.entity_id
_entity_poly.type
_entity_poly.pdbx_seq_one_letter_code
_entity_poly.pdbx_strand_id
1 'polypeptide(L)'
;MIDSPEWWLKSLLASILFVLGYMIVTRLLNNATAHFHVLLKKRSHLSNSISRSYVTILQRIIRWALGLLLLVLILRLWGVDVSVLWTTFIGMLAVIGVGLLATWTMASNITARFFIWFWQPMRLGQRVEIFPENLSGRVIEENLMFTELRQDDGHVIVIPNNLLFQRVIRRTSEENDNEDKKEMQ
;
A
#
# COMPACT_ATOMS: atom_id res chain seq x y z
N MET A 1 -8.29 -17.17 39.13
CA MET A 1 -7.56 -15.99 39.66
C MET A 1 -8.34 -14.68 39.48
N ILE A 2 -9.45 -14.70 38.73
CA ILE A 2 -10.41 -13.59 38.58
C ILE A 2 -11.52 -13.65 39.67
N ASP A 3 -11.49 -14.70 40.50
CA ASP A 3 -12.60 -15.05 41.40
C ASP A 3 -12.46 -14.47 42.82
N SER A 4 -11.37 -13.73 43.11
CA SER A 4 -11.24 -13.02 44.37
C SER A 4 -11.88 -11.62 44.24
N PRO A 5 -12.70 -11.17 45.21
CA PRO A 5 -13.37 -9.87 45.17
C PRO A 5 -12.39 -8.67 45.14
N GLU A 6 -11.11 -8.90 45.35
CA GLU A 6 -10.01 -7.93 45.29
C GLU A 6 -9.20 -7.95 43.98
N TRP A 7 -9.50 -8.86 43.04
CA TRP A 7 -8.76 -8.98 41.78
C TRP A 7 -8.77 -7.67 40.97
N TRP A 8 -9.93 -7.02 40.87
CA TRP A 8 -10.07 -5.76 40.15
C TRP A 8 -9.25 -4.63 40.80
N LEU A 9 -9.17 -4.59 42.14
CA LEU A 9 -8.33 -3.64 42.87
C LEU A 9 -6.84 -3.89 42.61
N LYS A 10 -6.40 -5.15 42.65
CA LYS A 10 -5.01 -5.54 42.36
C LYS A 10 -4.63 -5.20 40.93
N SER A 11 -5.51 -5.45 39.96
CA SER A 11 -5.31 -5.10 38.54
C SER A 11 -5.29 -3.59 38.31
N LEU A 12 -6.14 -2.83 39.00
CA LEU A 12 -6.11 -1.35 38.94
C LEU A 12 -4.81 -0.78 39.53
N LEU A 13 -4.41 -1.23 40.72
CA LEU A 13 -3.17 -0.80 41.36
C LEU A 13 -1.94 -1.15 40.52
N ALA A 14 -1.87 -2.37 39.98
CA ALA A 14 -0.80 -2.78 39.08
C ALA A 14 -0.77 -1.93 37.80
N SER A 15 -1.94 -1.63 37.22
CA SER A 15 -2.05 -0.76 36.03
C SER A 15 -1.52 0.65 36.32
N ILE A 16 -1.90 1.24 37.47
CA ILE A 16 -1.41 2.56 37.91
C ILE A 16 0.11 2.53 38.08
N LEU A 17 0.66 1.50 38.71
CA LEU A 17 2.11 1.34 38.90
C LEU A 17 2.85 1.28 37.56
N PHE A 18 2.36 0.48 36.60
CA PHE A 18 2.95 0.38 35.28
C PHE A 18 2.89 1.70 34.49
N VAL A 19 1.78 2.44 34.59
CA VAL A 19 1.64 3.77 33.98
C VAL A 19 2.61 4.77 34.60
N LEU A 20 2.77 4.77 35.94
CA LEU A 20 3.74 5.60 36.62
C LEU A 20 5.18 5.25 36.21
N GLY A 21 5.50 3.97 36.13
CA GLY A 21 6.78 3.49 35.62
C GLY A 21 7.07 3.96 34.20
N TYR A 22 6.09 3.85 33.30
CA TYR A 22 6.18 4.38 31.93
C TYR A 22 6.40 5.89 31.90
N MET A 23 5.69 6.65 32.73
CA MET A 23 5.87 8.10 32.83
C MET A 23 7.29 8.46 33.31
N ILE A 24 7.84 7.71 34.27
CA ILE A 24 9.21 7.90 34.75
C ILE A 24 10.23 7.58 33.62
N VAL A 25 10.09 6.45 32.95
CA VAL A 25 10.97 6.04 31.84
C VAL A 25 10.95 7.04 30.70
N THR A 26 9.78 7.53 30.30
CA THR A 26 9.66 8.52 29.22
C THR A 26 10.20 9.89 29.61
N ARG A 27 10.05 10.32 30.88
CA ARG A 27 10.71 11.52 31.39
C ARG A 27 12.23 11.38 31.43
N LEU A 28 12.76 10.24 31.86
CA LEU A 28 14.20 9.95 31.84
C LEU A 28 14.76 9.99 30.41
N LEU A 29 14.08 9.35 29.46
CA LEU A 29 14.45 9.38 28.04
C LEU A 29 14.49 10.81 27.49
N ASN A 30 13.49 11.64 27.79
CA ASN A 30 13.47 13.04 27.37
C ASN A 30 14.62 13.84 28.01
N ASN A 31 14.85 13.67 29.31
CA ASN A 31 15.89 14.39 30.05
C ASN A 31 17.31 13.99 29.62
N ALA A 32 17.56 12.70 29.37
CA ALA A 32 18.86 12.21 28.91
C ALA A 32 19.28 12.87 27.60
N THR A 33 18.32 13.19 26.75
CA THR A 33 18.57 13.76 25.42
C THR A 33 18.85 15.25 25.50
N ALA A 34 18.17 15.95 26.42
CA ALA A 34 18.51 17.33 26.79
C ALA A 34 19.94 17.42 27.35
N HIS A 35 20.33 16.49 28.21
CA HIS A 35 21.71 16.43 28.74
C HIS A 35 22.75 16.07 27.67
N PHE A 36 22.45 15.11 26.79
CA PHE A 36 23.34 14.73 25.68
C PHE A 36 23.57 15.90 24.72
N HIS A 37 22.54 16.71 24.46
CA HIS A 37 22.67 17.95 23.67
C HIS A 37 23.59 18.99 24.33
N VAL A 38 23.55 19.14 25.65
CA VAL A 38 24.41 20.09 26.38
C VAL A 38 25.86 19.60 26.45
N LEU A 39 26.07 18.29 26.64
CA LEU A 39 27.39 17.68 26.71
C LEU A 39 28.12 17.67 25.37
N LEU A 40 27.42 17.36 24.27
CA LEU A 40 27.99 17.37 22.92
C LEU A 40 28.31 18.80 22.43
N LYS A 41 27.53 19.81 22.83
CA LYS A 41 27.80 21.22 22.49
C LYS A 41 29.07 21.76 23.15
N LYS A 42 29.51 21.19 24.26
CA LYS A 42 30.65 21.67 25.05
C LYS A 42 32.00 21.11 24.58
N ARG A 43 32.03 20.14 23.65
CA ARG A 43 33.27 19.38 23.33
C ARG A 43 33.72 19.31 21.87
N SER A 44 33.01 19.79 20.86
CA SER A 44 33.48 19.58 19.48
C SER A 44 33.03 20.61 18.44
N HIS A 45 33.99 21.41 17.98
CA HIS A 45 34.03 22.05 16.65
C HIS A 45 34.30 21.03 15.51
N LEU A 46 34.50 19.74 15.83
CA LEU A 46 34.71 18.66 14.87
C LEU A 46 33.85 17.45 15.26
N SER A 47 32.62 17.37 14.75
CA SER A 47 32.04 16.09 14.30
C SER A 47 30.67 16.32 13.68
N ASN A 48 30.55 15.77 12.49
CA ASN A 48 29.47 15.88 11.52
C ASN A 48 28.13 15.31 12.00
N SER A 49 27.06 16.04 11.65
CA SER A 49 25.85 15.55 10.97
C SER A 49 25.11 14.29 11.42
N ILE A 50 25.21 13.83 12.67
CA ILE A 50 24.07 13.10 13.27
C ILE A 50 22.94 14.13 13.37
N SER A 51 22.15 14.22 12.29
CA SER A 51 21.09 15.19 12.18
C SER A 51 20.18 14.99 13.39
N ARG A 52 19.89 16.07 14.12
CA ARG A 52 18.99 16.06 15.28
C ARG A 52 17.65 15.37 14.96
N SER A 53 17.30 15.29 13.68
CA SER A 53 16.18 14.55 13.12
C SER A 53 16.25 13.03 13.42
N TYR A 54 17.38 12.36 13.20
CA TYR A 54 17.45 10.91 13.42
C TYR A 54 17.25 10.51 14.88
N VAL A 55 17.85 11.27 15.80
CA VAL A 55 17.74 11.01 17.25
C VAL A 55 16.30 11.24 17.75
N THR A 56 15.63 12.27 17.25
CA THR A 56 14.24 12.58 17.63
C THR A 56 13.23 11.58 17.04
N ILE A 57 13.46 11.11 15.80
CA ILE A 57 12.67 10.03 15.17
C ILE A 57 12.85 8.73 15.97
N LEU A 58 14.10 8.35 16.30
CA LEU A 58 14.37 7.12 17.05
C LEU A 58 13.74 7.16 18.44
N GLN A 59 13.82 8.29 19.15
CA GLN A 59 13.12 8.46 20.44
C GLN A 59 11.60 8.36 20.29
N ARG A 60 11.02 8.86 19.20
CA ARG A 60 9.59 8.75 18.95
C ARG A 60 9.22 7.27 18.77
N ILE A 61 9.98 6.52 17.97
CA ILE A 61 9.79 5.07 17.77
C ILE A 61 9.90 4.32 19.11
N ILE A 62 10.95 4.60 19.90
CA ILE A 62 11.15 3.96 21.22
C ILE A 62 9.98 4.25 22.16
N ARG A 63 9.50 5.51 22.23
CA ARG A 63 8.35 5.89 23.06
C ARG A 63 7.06 5.19 22.64
N TRP A 64 6.82 5.04 21.33
CA TRP A 64 5.70 4.27 20.80
C TRP A 64 5.82 2.78 21.14
N ALA A 65 7.01 2.18 20.98
CA ALA A 65 7.25 0.78 21.32
C ALA A 65 7.04 0.50 22.81
N LEU A 66 7.56 1.35 23.69
CA LEU A 66 7.33 1.28 25.15
C LEU A 66 5.84 1.45 25.49
N GLY A 67 5.14 2.36 24.82
CA GLY A 67 3.71 2.57 25.02
C GLY A 67 2.88 1.35 24.60
N LEU A 68 3.23 0.72 23.48
CA LEU A 68 2.60 -0.51 23.01
C LEU A 68 2.84 -1.67 23.98
N LEU A 69 4.07 -1.82 24.48
CA LEU A 69 4.40 -2.84 25.49
C LEU A 69 3.57 -2.63 26.76
N LEU A 70 3.47 -1.40 27.24
CA LEU A 70 2.64 -1.05 28.40
C LEU A 70 1.17 -1.44 28.17
N LEU A 71 0.61 -1.10 27.00
CA LEU A 71 -0.77 -1.42 26.66
C LEU A 71 -1.01 -2.94 26.69
N VAL A 72 -0.10 -3.73 26.12
CA VAL A 72 -0.18 -5.20 26.12
C VAL A 72 -0.13 -5.76 27.54
N LEU A 73 0.75 -5.22 28.40
CA LEU A 73 0.82 -5.63 29.80
C LEU A 73 -0.48 -5.34 30.56
N ILE A 74 -1.04 -4.14 30.38
CA ILE A 74 -2.32 -3.77 31.00
C ILE A 74 -3.43 -4.69 30.50
N LEU A 75 -3.57 -4.92 29.19
CA LEU A 75 -4.59 -5.82 28.64
C LEU A 75 -4.50 -7.22 29.26
N ARG A 76 -3.29 -7.77 29.43
CA ARG A 76 -3.08 -9.07 30.08
C ARG A 76 -3.49 -9.07 31.55
N LEU A 77 -3.23 -8.01 32.31
CA LEU A 77 -3.67 -7.90 33.71
C LEU A 77 -5.19 -7.93 33.84
N TRP A 78 -5.89 -7.37 32.86
CA TRP A 78 -7.35 -7.34 32.79
C TRP A 78 -7.95 -8.64 32.24
N GLY A 79 -7.13 -9.67 32.02
CA GLY A 79 -7.58 -10.97 31.54
C GLY A 79 -7.86 -11.03 30.04
N VAL A 80 -7.45 -10.01 29.27
CA VAL A 80 -7.61 -10.00 27.82
C VAL A 80 -6.49 -10.81 27.17
N ASP A 81 -6.86 -11.82 26.37
CA ASP A 81 -5.89 -12.57 25.58
C ASP A 81 -5.47 -11.78 24.34
N VAL A 82 -4.32 -11.11 24.47
CA VAL A 82 -3.72 -10.33 23.39
C VAL A 82 -3.40 -11.20 22.16
N SER A 83 -3.15 -12.49 22.33
CA SER A 83 -2.86 -13.41 21.23
C SER A 83 -4.09 -13.64 20.35
N VAL A 84 -5.25 -13.79 20.97
CA VAL A 84 -6.54 -13.93 20.28
C VAL A 84 -6.91 -12.62 19.57
N LEU A 85 -6.73 -11.47 20.21
CA LEU A 85 -6.94 -10.16 19.57
C LEU A 85 -6.03 -9.99 18.35
N TRP A 86 -4.75 -10.30 18.51
CA TRP A 86 -3.75 -10.14 17.46
C TRP A 86 -4.02 -11.04 16.25
N THR A 87 -4.30 -12.32 16.49
CA THR A 87 -4.62 -13.29 15.43
C THR A 87 -5.91 -12.93 14.69
N THR A 88 -6.95 -12.50 15.41
CA THR A 88 -8.22 -12.04 14.81
C THR A 88 -8.01 -10.80 13.96
N PHE A 89 -7.25 -9.83 14.47
CA PHE A 89 -6.94 -8.59 13.75
C PHE A 89 -6.16 -8.86 12.46
N ILE A 90 -5.10 -9.66 12.53
CA ILE A 90 -4.34 -10.07 11.33
C ILE A 90 -5.22 -10.84 10.36
N GLY A 91 -6.04 -11.78 10.85
CA GLY A 91 -6.96 -12.55 10.02
C GLY A 91 -7.94 -11.65 9.25
N MET A 92 -8.52 -10.67 9.94
CA MET A 92 -9.40 -9.68 9.31
C MET A 92 -8.66 -8.85 8.26
N LEU A 93 -7.45 -8.35 8.59
CA LEU A 93 -6.63 -7.61 7.64
C LEU A 93 -6.23 -8.46 6.42
N ALA A 94 -5.96 -9.76 6.61
CA ALA A 94 -5.62 -10.66 5.51
C ALA A 94 -6.80 -10.82 4.54
N VAL A 95 -8.01 -11.07 5.05
CA VAL A 95 -9.22 -11.19 4.22
C VAL A 95 -9.52 -9.88 3.49
N ILE A 96 -9.44 -8.74 4.20
CA ILE A 96 -9.62 -7.41 3.59
C ILE A 96 -8.56 -7.17 2.52
N GLY A 97 -7.29 -7.52 2.78
CA GLY A 97 -6.19 -7.36 1.85
C GLY A 97 -6.43 -8.12 0.54
N VAL A 98 -6.84 -9.39 0.62
CA VAL A 98 -7.17 -10.20 -0.56
C VAL A 98 -8.36 -9.61 -1.32
N GLY A 99 -9.43 -9.23 -0.62
CA GLY A 99 -10.60 -8.60 -1.23
C GLY A 99 -10.27 -7.27 -1.93
N LEU A 100 -9.39 -6.47 -1.32
CA LEU A 100 -8.94 -5.21 -1.89
C LEU A 100 -8.09 -5.44 -3.14
N LEU A 101 -7.19 -6.42 -3.16
CA LEU A 101 -6.40 -6.75 -4.35
C LEU A 101 -7.27 -7.19 -5.53
N ALA A 102 -8.28 -8.02 -5.25
CA ALA A 102 -9.26 -8.43 -6.26
C ALA A 102 -10.06 -7.22 -6.79
N THR A 103 -10.59 -6.40 -5.88
CA THR A 103 -11.38 -5.21 -6.23
C THR A 103 -10.54 -4.17 -6.97
N TRP A 104 -9.29 -3.96 -6.56
CA TRP A 104 -8.35 -3.04 -7.21
C TRP A 104 -8.11 -3.42 -8.66
N THR A 105 -7.91 -4.70 -8.93
CA THR A 105 -7.71 -5.21 -10.30
C THR A 105 -8.95 -4.97 -11.15
N MET A 106 -10.14 -5.26 -10.63
CA MET A 106 -11.41 -5.00 -11.33
C MET A 106 -11.61 -3.50 -11.58
N ALA A 107 -11.45 -2.68 -10.54
CA ALA A 107 -11.59 -1.23 -10.62
C ALA A 107 -10.63 -0.63 -11.65
N SER A 108 -9.35 -1.03 -11.63
CA SER A 108 -8.35 -0.51 -12.57
C SER A 108 -8.69 -0.80 -14.04
N ASN A 109 -9.15 -2.01 -14.37
CA ASN A 109 -9.56 -2.35 -15.74
C ASN A 109 -10.83 -1.62 -16.16
N ILE A 110 -11.82 -1.51 -15.28
CA ILE A 110 -13.07 -0.78 -15.54
C ILE A 110 -12.78 0.71 -15.75
N THR A 111 -11.96 1.32 -14.89
CA THR A 111 -11.56 2.73 -15.03
C THR A 111 -10.76 2.97 -16.31
N ALA A 112 -9.86 2.06 -16.67
CA ALA A 112 -9.14 2.15 -17.94
C ALA A 112 -10.09 2.04 -19.14
N ARG A 113 -11.08 1.13 -19.10
CA ARG A 113 -12.11 1.03 -20.14
C ARG A 113 -12.89 2.33 -20.27
N PHE A 114 -13.29 2.93 -19.15
CA PHE A 114 -13.99 4.21 -19.13
C PHE A 114 -13.17 5.30 -19.83
N PHE A 115 -11.87 5.39 -19.55
CA PHE A 115 -11.00 6.37 -20.19
C PHE A 115 -10.74 6.11 -21.68
N ILE A 116 -10.56 4.85 -22.08
CA ILE A 116 -10.46 4.47 -23.50
C ILE A 116 -11.74 4.88 -24.23
N TRP A 117 -12.91 4.62 -23.65
CA TRP A 117 -14.18 5.02 -24.25
C TRP A 117 -14.37 6.54 -24.30
N PHE A 118 -13.97 7.25 -23.24
CA PHE A 118 -14.17 8.69 -23.13
C PHE A 118 -13.25 9.50 -24.06
N TRP A 119 -11.96 9.15 -24.12
CA TRP A 119 -10.99 9.85 -24.97
C TRP A 119 -10.80 9.24 -26.35
N GLN A 120 -11.33 8.03 -26.59
CA GLN A 120 -11.26 7.30 -27.85
C GLN A 120 -9.86 7.33 -28.50
N PRO A 121 -8.79 6.94 -27.78
CA PRO A 121 -7.45 6.88 -28.39
C PRO A 121 -7.40 5.86 -29.54
N MET A 122 -8.26 4.84 -29.48
CA MET A 122 -8.48 3.83 -30.50
C MET A 122 -9.99 3.63 -30.69
N ARG A 123 -10.38 3.06 -31.83
CA ARG A 123 -11.77 2.70 -32.13
C ARG A 123 -11.89 1.24 -32.51
N LEU A 124 -13.09 0.69 -32.29
CA LEU A 124 -13.47 -0.63 -32.79
C LEU A 124 -13.26 -0.70 -34.31
N GLY A 125 -12.63 -1.78 -34.77
CA GLY A 125 -12.30 -2.01 -36.18
C GLY A 125 -11.00 -1.35 -36.67
N GLN A 126 -10.35 -0.52 -35.84
CA GLN A 126 -9.08 0.12 -36.19
C GLN A 126 -7.89 -0.83 -36.00
N ARG A 127 -6.89 -0.75 -36.89
CA ARG A 127 -5.61 -1.46 -36.72
C ARG A 127 -4.69 -0.66 -35.82
N VAL A 128 -4.18 -1.33 -34.78
CA VAL A 128 -3.37 -0.74 -33.72
C VAL A 128 -2.16 -1.61 -33.44
N GLU A 129 -1.07 -0.97 -33.02
CA GLU A 129 0.20 -1.60 -32.67
C GLU A 129 0.63 -1.11 -31.29
N ILE A 130 0.96 -2.05 -30.41
CA ILE A 130 1.24 -1.82 -29.00
C ILE A 130 2.73 -2.04 -28.73
N PHE A 131 3.35 -1.06 -28.08
CA PHE A 131 4.77 -1.09 -27.70
C PHE A 131 4.94 -1.32 -26.19
N PRO A 132 6.03 -1.99 -25.75
CA PRO A 132 7.19 -2.45 -26.53
C PRO A 132 7.07 -3.86 -27.15
N GLU A 133 6.00 -4.60 -26.88
CA GLU A 133 5.87 -6.00 -27.31
C GLU A 133 5.69 -6.16 -28.84
N ASN A 134 5.52 -5.05 -29.57
CA ASN A 134 5.25 -5.00 -31.02
C ASN A 134 4.04 -5.87 -31.42
N LEU A 135 3.03 -5.91 -30.55
CA LEU A 135 1.78 -6.62 -30.82
C LEU A 135 0.91 -5.75 -31.72
N SER A 136 0.61 -6.22 -32.93
CA SER A 136 -0.25 -5.53 -33.89
C SER A 136 -1.51 -6.34 -34.18
N GLY A 137 -2.64 -5.65 -34.35
CA GLY A 137 -3.90 -6.28 -34.68
C GLY A 137 -5.04 -5.29 -34.86
N ARG A 138 -6.17 -5.77 -35.39
CA ARG A 138 -7.41 -4.99 -35.50
C ARG A 138 -8.25 -5.16 -34.24
N VAL A 139 -8.72 -4.06 -33.65
CA VAL A 139 -9.63 -4.11 -32.50
C VAL A 139 -10.94 -4.75 -32.92
N ILE A 140 -11.27 -5.92 -32.37
CA ILE A 140 -12.51 -6.65 -32.72
C ILE A 140 -13.57 -6.57 -31.63
N GLU A 141 -13.17 -6.43 -30.36
CA GLU A 141 -14.08 -6.34 -29.23
C GLU A 141 -13.47 -5.54 -28.08
N GLU A 142 -14.29 -4.80 -27.36
CA GLU A 142 -13.89 -3.99 -26.21
C GLU A 142 -14.83 -4.21 -25.01
N ASN A 143 -14.43 -5.09 -24.10
CA ASN A 143 -15.16 -5.42 -22.87
C ASN A 143 -14.78 -4.46 -21.72
N LEU A 144 -15.42 -4.59 -20.56
CA LEU A 144 -15.06 -3.86 -19.32
C LEU A 144 -13.69 -4.26 -18.78
N MET A 145 -13.31 -5.54 -18.90
CA MET A 145 -12.06 -6.05 -18.33
C MET A 145 -10.90 -6.12 -19.33
N PHE A 146 -11.20 -6.41 -20.59
CA PHE A 146 -10.21 -6.65 -21.62
C PHE A 146 -10.64 -6.11 -22.99
N THR A 147 -9.67 -5.92 -23.87
CA THR A 147 -9.82 -5.59 -25.29
C THR A 147 -9.24 -6.72 -26.11
N GLU A 148 -9.94 -7.13 -27.17
CA GLU A 148 -9.50 -8.18 -28.07
C GLU A 148 -8.99 -7.61 -29.40
N LEU A 149 -7.81 -8.06 -29.82
CA LEU A 149 -7.19 -7.70 -31.09
C LEU A 149 -7.05 -8.94 -31.96
N ARG A 150 -7.50 -8.87 -33.22
CA ARG A 150 -7.26 -9.90 -34.23
C ARG A 150 -5.99 -9.60 -35.01
N GLN A 151 -5.04 -10.51 -34.96
CA GLN A 151 -3.81 -10.44 -35.74
C GLN A 151 -4.03 -10.89 -37.19
N ASP A 152 -3.08 -10.57 -38.06
CA ASP A 152 -3.16 -10.91 -39.49
C ASP A 152 -3.00 -12.42 -39.74
N ASP A 153 -2.39 -13.16 -38.81
CA ASP A 153 -2.29 -14.63 -38.81
C ASP A 153 -3.58 -15.34 -38.35
N GLY A 154 -4.61 -14.56 -37.97
CA GLY A 154 -5.89 -15.06 -37.50
C GLY A 154 -5.98 -15.32 -35.99
N HIS A 155 -4.89 -15.15 -35.24
CA HIS A 155 -4.92 -15.26 -33.78
C HIS A 155 -5.64 -14.07 -33.12
N VAL A 156 -6.18 -14.31 -31.92
CA VAL A 156 -6.82 -13.27 -31.10
C VAL A 156 -6.00 -13.04 -29.84
N ILE A 157 -5.58 -11.79 -29.63
CA ILE A 157 -4.88 -11.35 -28.43
C ILE A 157 -5.89 -10.69 -27.49
N VAL A 158 -5.93 -11.16 -26.25
CA VAL A 158 -6.78 -10.59 -25.19
C VAL A 158 -5.90 -9.79 -24.23
N ILE A 159 -6.14 -8.48 -24.14
CA ILE A 159 -5.31 -7.56 -23.36
C ILE A 159 -6.15 -6.91 -22.26
N PRO A 160 -5.74 -6.98 -20.98
CA PRO A 160 -6.40 -6.24 -19.91
C PRO A 160 -6.41 -4.74 -20.18
N ASN A 161 -7.55 -4.08 -19.96
CA ASN A 161 -7.74 -2.67 -20.31
C ASN A 161 -6.76 -1.76 -19.57
N ASN A 162 -6.45 -2.06 -18.31
CA ASN A 162 -5.48 -1.28 -17.54
C ASN A 162 -4.07 -1.36 -18.14
N LEU A 163 -3.67 -2.53 -18.64
CA LEU A 163 -2.38 -2.69 -19.31
C LEU A 163 -2.37 -1.89 -20.61
N LEU A 164 -3.40 -2.05 -21.43
CA LEU A 164 -3.56 -1.36 -22.71
C LEU A 164 -3.47 0.17 -22.55
N PHE A 165 -4.16 0.73 -21.56
CA PHE A 165 -4.19 2.17 -21.29
C PHE A 165 -2.83 2.75 -20.87
N GLN A 166 -1.96 1.93 -20.29
CA GLN A 166 -0.61 2.34 -19.86
C GLN A 166 0.44 2.21 -20.97
N ARG A 167 0.12 1.54 -22.08
CA ARG A 167 1.06 1.33 -23.19
C ARG A 167 1.04 2.47 -24.19
N VAL A 168 2.12 2.57 -24.96
CA VAL A 168 2.18 3.42 -26.15
C VAL A 168 1.50 2.68 -27.29
N ILE A 169 0.54 3.35 -27.93
CA ILE A 169 -0.28 2.81 -29.00
C ILE A 169 0.02 3.60 -30.28
N ARG A 170 0.38 2.90 -31.35
CA ARG A 170 0.35 3.42 -32.71
C ARG A 170 -0.94 2.97 -33.38
N ARG A 171 -1.60 3.87 -34.09
CA ARG A 171 -2.85 3.59 -34.82
C ARG A 171 -2.68 3.93 -36.28
N THR A 172 -3.21 3.09 -37.16
CA THR A 172 -3.25 3.37 -38.60
C THR A 172 -4.48 4.24 -38.91
N SER A 173 -4.33 5.24 -39.78
CA SER A 173 -5.43 6.05 -40.29
C SER A 173 -6.35 5.19 -41.17
N GLU A 174 -7.65 5.48 -41.15
CA GLU A 174 -8.65 4.78 -41.98
C GLU A 174 -8.39 4.93 -43.48
N GLU A 175 -7.65 5.97 -43.89
CA GLU A 175 -7.27 6.23 -45.29
C GLU A 175 -6.32 5.16 -45.85
N ASN A 176 -5.27 4.80 -45.10
CA ASN A 176 -4.29 3.79 -45.52
C ASN A 176 -4.88 2.37 -45.54
N ASP A 177 -5.80 2.06 -44.62
CA ASP A 177 -6.44 0.74 -44.52
C ASP A 177 -7.37 0.44 -45.71
N ASN A 178 -7.81 1.47 -46.43
CA ASN A 178 -8.59 1.36 -47.66
C ASN A 178 -7.72 1.29 -48.92
N GLU A 179 -6.51 1.85 -48.90
CA GLU A 179 -5.54 1.72 -50.01
C GLU A 179 -4.96 0.29 -50.05
N ASP A 180 -4.56 -0.28 -48.92
CA ASP A 180 -4.07 -1.68 -48.85
C ASP A 180 -5.11 -2.69 -49.37
N LYS A 181 -6.40 -2.46 -49.06
CA LYS A 181 -7.50 -3.30 -49.57
C LYS A 181 -7.74 -3.15 -51.07
N LYS A 182 -7.40 -1.99 -51.65
CA LYS A 182 -7.52 -1.74 -53.10
C LYS A 182 -6.35 -2.33 -53.88
N GLU A 183 -5.13 -2.37 -53.30
CA GLU A 183 -3.97 -2.99 -53.96
C GLU A 183 -4.02 -4.53 -53.95
N MET A 184 -4.79 -5.13 -53.04
CA MET A 184 -5.01 -6.58 -52.97
C MET A 184 -6.16 -7.09 -53.87
N GLN A 185 -6.87 -6.20 -54.58
CA GLN A 185 -7.94 -6.54 -55.55
C GLN A 185 -7.46 -6.34 -56.98
#